data_AF-A0A0D6KL59-F1
#
_entry.id   AF-A0A0D6KL59-F1
#
_cell.length_a   1.000
_cell.length_b   1.000
_cell.length_c   1.000
_cell.angle_alpha   90.00
_cell.angle_beta   90.00
_cell.angle_gamma   90.00
#
_symmetry.space_group_name_H-M   'P 1'
#
loop_
_entity.id
_entity.type
_entity.pdbx_description
1 polymer ?
#
loop_
_entity_poly.entity_id
_entity_poly.type
_entity_poly.pdbx_seq_one_letter_code
_entity_poly.pdbx_strand_id
1 'polypeptide(L)'
;MLPGIAIALPQKINTQPNLMIAQAPKSYSDSDLTPLQKQRLQAIRQRRNKEIYAVLNSSQRAKLAEELHRGTDFNQALDKLNLKPEQKEMIQAILHFTNLKMKFKNNG
;
A
#
# COMPACT_ATOMS: atom_id res chain seq x y z
N MET A 1 -19.07 -54.13 25.13
CA MET A 1 -19.36 -53.74 23.72
C MET A 1 -18.22 -52.83 23.27
N LEU A 2 -17.50 -53.19 22.20
CA LEU A 2 -16.37 -52.43 21.67
C LEU A 2 -16.78 -51.83 20.31
N PRO A 3 -16.54 -50.53 20.06
CA PRO A 3 -16.89 -49.90 18.79
C PRO A 3 -15.94 -50.37 17.69
N GLY A 4 -16.50 -50.80 16.56
CA GLY A 4 -15.76 -51.23 15.37
C GLY A 4 -15.11 -50.04 14.67
N ILE A 5 -13.80 -50.12 14.43
CA ILE A 5 -13.05 -49.13 13.65
C ILE A 5 -13.23 -49.47 12.17
N ALA A 6 -13.90 -48.60 11.42
CA ALA A 6 -13.99 -48.67 9.97
C ALA A 6 -12.74 -48.01 9.34
N ILE A 7 -12.02 -48.74 8.50
CA ILE A 7 -10.90 -48.22 7.72
C ILE A 7 -11.46 -47.61 6.42
N ALA A 8 -11.39 -46.29 6.28
CA ALA A 8 -11.77 -45.61 5.03
C ALA A 8 -10.60 -45.63 4.04
N LEU A 9 -10.87 -46.06 2.80
CA LEU A 9 -9.90 -46.06 1.70
C LEU A 9 -9.60 -44.62 1.24
N PRO A 10 -8.36 -44.33 0.78
CA PRO A 10 -8.00 -43.00 0.29
C PRO A 10 -8.78 -42.64 -0.98
N GLN A 11 -9.48 -41.50 -0.94
CA GLN A 11 -10.22 -40.96 -2.08
C GLN A 11 -9.23 -40.43 -3.13
N LYS A 12 -9.36 -40.89 -4.38
CA LYS A 12 -8.59 -40.38 -5.52
C LYS A 12 -9.00 -38.93 -5.79
N ILE A 13 -8.08 -37.99 -5.56
CA ILE A 13 -8.27 -36.58 -5.86
C ILE A 13 -8.13 -36.39 -7.38
N ASN A 14 -9.24 -36.11 -8.06
CA ASN A 14 -9.25 -35.72 -9.46
C ASN A 14 -8.83 -34.26 -9.57
N THR A 15 -7.56 -34.00 -9.89
CA THR A 15 -7.05 -32.65 -10.12
C THR A 15 -7.41 -32.18 -11.53
N GLN A 16 -8.61 -31.61 -11.68
CA GLN A 16 -8.82 -30.61 -12.72
C GLN A 16 -8.32 -29.26 -12.20
N PRO A 17 -7.45 -28.55 -12.94
CA PRO A 17 -6.95 -27.25 -12.52
C PRO A 17 -8.06 -26.21 -12.72
N ASN A 18 -8.96 -26.08 -11.75
CA ASN A 18 -9.77 -24.88 -11.66
C ASN A 18 -8.88 -23.80 -11.04
N LEU A 19 -8.20 -23.04 -11.90
CA LEU A 19 -7.48 -21.83 -11.53
C LEU A 19 -8.49 -20.85 -10.93
N MET A 20 -8.68 -20.91 -9.60
CA MET A 20 -9.31 -19.83 -8.85
C MET A 20 -8.38 -18.61 -8.93
N ILE A 21 -8.57 -17.81 -9.98
CA ILE A 21 -8.01 -16.46 -10.02
C ILE A 21 -8.70 -15.71 -8.88
N ALA A 22 -7.99 -15.56 -7.75
CA ALA A 22 -8.43 -14.72 -6.66
C ALA A 22 -8.70 -13.32 -7.23
N GLN A 23 -9.98 -12.93 -7.26
CA GLN A 23 -10.38 -11.58 -7.63
C GLN A 23 -9.59 -10.61 -6.76
N ALA A 24 -8.95 -9.64 -7.40
CA ALA A 24 -8.15 -8.62 -6.72
C ALA A 24 -8.96 -8.05 -5.54
N PRO A 25 -8.37 -7.89 -4.34
CA PRO A 25 -9.09 -7.35 -3.21
C PRO A 25 -9.65 -5.99 -3.62
N LYS A 26 -10.95 -5.79 -3.35
CA LYS A 26 -11.64 -4.51 -3.49
C LYS A 26 -10.71 -3.43 -2.93
N SER A 27 -10.52 -2.33 -3.69
CA SER A 27 -9.74 -1.19 -3.22
C SER A 27 -10.34 -0.68 -1.92
N TYR A 28 -9.79 -1.09 -0.78
CA TYR A 28 -10.26 -0.66 0.53
C TYR A 28 -10.14 0.85 0.58
N SER A 29 -11.28 1.52 0.76
CA SER A 29 -11.33 2.95 0.96
C SER A 29 -10.78 3.24 2.37
N ASP A 30 -10.15 4.40 2.59
CA ASP A 30 -9.62 4.78 3.92
C ASP A 30 -10.73 4.69 5.02
N SER A 31 -12.01 4.75 4.63
CA SER A 31 -13.19 4.53 5.47
C SER A 31 -13.28 3.14 6.10
N ASP A 32 -12.79 2.11 5.40
CA ASP A 32 -12.93 0.70 5.80
C ASP A 32 -11.87 0.25 6.82
N LEU A 33 -10.90 1.13 7.12
CA LEU A 33 -9.79 0.83 8.02
C LEU A 33 -10.18 0.98 9.49
N THR A 34 -9.80 0.00 10.31
CA THR A 34 -9.85 0.11 11.77
C THR A 34 -9.01 1.30 12.27
N PRO A 35 -9.31 1.87 13.46
CA PRO A 35 -8.51 2.96 14.03
C PRO A 35 -6.99 2.64 14.09
N LEU A 36 -6.64 1.41 14.46
CA LEU A 36 -5.25 0.96 14.51
C LEU A 36 -4.59 0.91 13.13
N GLN A 37 -5.31 0.44 12.10
CA GLN A 37 -4.82 0.45 10.72
C GLN A 37 -4.66 1.88 10.19
N LYS A 38 -5.61 2.78 10.50
CA LYS A 38 -5.50 4.21 10.16
C LYS A 38 -4.25 4.83 10.79
N GLN A 39 -4.00 4.59 12.07
CA GLN A 39 -2.81 5.10 12.75
C GLN A 39 -1.52 4.59 12.09
N ARG A 40 -1.45 3.30 11.76
CA ARG A 40 -0.29 2.70 11.07
C ARG A 40 -0.07 3.32 9.68
N LEU A 41 -1.15 3.49 8.92
CA LEU A 41 -1.11 4.13 7.61
C LEU A 41 -0.62 5.59 7.73
N GLN A 42 -1.12 6.34 8.72
CA GLN A 42 -0.67 7.71 8.97
C GLN A 42 0.83 7.76 9.32
N ALA A 43 1.34 6.85 10.15
CA ALA A 43 2.77 6.77 10.45
C ALA A 43 3.62 6.49 9.19
N ILE A 44 3.11 5.64 8.30
CA ILE A 44 3.77 5.35 7.02
C ILE A 44 3.75 6.59 6.10
N ARG A 45 2.60 7.28 5.97
CA ARG A 45 2.47 8.52 5.20
C ARG A 45 3.39 9.63 5.73
N GLN A 46 3.47 9.82 7.05
CA GLN A 46 4.36 10.79 7.68
C GLN A 46 5.82 10.54 7.35
N ARG A 47 6.26 9.28 7.44
CA ARG A 47 7.64 8.90 7.07
C ARG A 47 7.94 9.18 5.60
N ARG A 48 7.06 8.74 4.71
CA ARG A 48 7.15 9.00 3.26
C ARG A 48 7.27 10.50 2.99
N ASN A 49 6.43 11.31 3.63
CA ASN A 49 6.47 12.77 3.46
C ASN A 49 7.85 13.31 3.86
N LYS A 50 8.39 12.93 5.01
CA LYS A 50 9.73 13.36 5.46
C LYS A 50 10.83 13.00 4.45
N GLU A 51 10.81 11.78 3.91
CA GLU A 51 11.77 11.32 2.92
C GLU A 51 11.67 12.13 1.61
N ILE A 52 10.45 12.42 1.15
CA ILE A 52 10.22 13.26 -0.03
C ILE A 52 10.69 14.70 0.21
N TYR A 53 10.38 15.30 1.37
CA TYR A 53 10.86 16.63 1.73
C TYR A 53 12.39 16.72 1.64
N ALA A 54 13.12 15.67 2.02
CA ALA A 54 14.58 15.63 1.94
C ALA A 54 15.11 15.70 0.49
N VAL A 55 14.37 15.15 -0.49
CA VAL A 55 14.72 15.21 -1.93
C VAL A 55 14.47 16.60 -2.52
N LEU A 56 13.52 17.35 -1.98
CA LEU A 56 13.12 18.67 -2.48
C LEU A 56 14.05 19.78 -2.00
N ASN A 57 14.28 20.78 -2.86
CA ASN A 57 14.92 22.04 -2.46
C ASN A 57 13.93 23.00 -1.79
N SER A 58 14.43 24.10 -1.21
CA SER A 58 13.62 25.04 -0.44
C SER A 58 12.45 25.65 -1.22
N SER A 59 12.65 25.99 -2.51
CA SER A 59 11.58 26.54 -3.36
C SER A 59 10.48 25.51 -3.63
N GLN A 60 10.87 24.28 -3.96
CA GLN A 60 9.93 23.18 -4.17
C GLN A 60 9.15 22.84 -2.89
N ARG A 61 9.79 22.88 -1.71
CA ARG A 61 9.12 22.67 -0.41
C ARG A 61 8.09 23.76 -0.12
N ALA A 62 8.42 25.02 -0.40
CA ALA A 62 7.47 26.12 -0.23
C ALA A 62 6.26 25.96 -1.15
N LYS A 63 6.49 25.60 -2.43
CA LYS A 63 5.40 25.35 -3.38
C LYS A 63 4.54 24.15 -2.97
N LEU A 64 5.16 23.07 -2.49
CA LEU A 64 4.44 21.91 -1.98
C LEU A 64 3.54 22.29 -0.80
N ALA A 65 4.05 23.06 0.16
CA ALA A 65 3.26 23.53 1.30
C ALA A 65 2.07 24.39 0.86
N GLU A 66 2.27 25.28 -0.12
CA GLU A 66 1.20 26.10 -0.70
C GLU A 66 0.09 25.24 -1.33
N GLU A 67 0.44 24.25 -2.15
CA GLU A 67 -0.54 23.37 -2.79
C GLU A 67 -1.32 22.53 -1.77
N LEU A 68 -0.64 22.07 -0.71
CA LEU A 68 -1.27 21.35 0.40
C LEU A 68 -2.21 22.25 1.21
N HIS A 69 -1.83 23.51 1.49
CA HIS A 69 -2.70 24.47 2.16
C HIS A 69 -3.97 24.79 1.35
N ARG A 70 -3.89 24.71 0.01
CA ARG A 70 -5.05 24.85 -0.88
C ARG A 70 -5.96 23.61 -0.90
N GLY A 71 -5.61 22.55 -0.16
CA GLY A 71 -6.36 21.30 -0.11
C GLY A 71 -6.07 20.33 -1.26
N THR A 72 -4.99 20.55 -2.02
CA THR A 72 -4.56 19.61 -3.07
C THR A 72 -4.07 18.32 -2.41
N ASP A 73 -4.42 17.15 -2.98
CA ASP A 73 -3.86 15.88 -2.51
C ASP A 73 -2.32 15.88 -2.62
N PHE A 74 -1.66 15.16 -1.71
CA PHE A 74 -0.21 15.14 -1.64
C PHE A 74 0.45 14.67 -2.94
N ASN A 75 -0.08 13.63 -3.61
CA ASN A 75 0.51 13.15 -4.85
C ASN A 75 0.27 14.14 -5.99
N GLN A 76 -0.94 14.70 -6.08
CA GLN A 76 -1.26 15.76 -7.05
C GLN A 76 -0.41 17.01 -6.86
N ALA A 77 -0.09 17.37 -5.60
CA ALA A 77 0.75 18.50 -5.29
C ALA A 77 2.21 18.28 -5.73
N LEU A 78 2.71 17.04 -5.71
CA LEU A 78 4.03 16.69 -6.24
C LEU A 78 4.11 16.85 -7.76
N ASP A 79 3.05 16.52 -8.49
CA ASP A 79 2.98 16.67 -9.95
C ASP A 79 3.07 18.14 -10.41
N LYS A 80 2.70 19.07 -9.53
CA LYS A 80 2.80 20.52 -9.78
C LYS A 80 4.19 21.09 -9.50
N LEU A 81 5.10 20.30 -8.94
CA LEU A 81 6.47 20.74 -8.68
C LEU A 81 7.31 20.63 -9.95
N ASN A 82 8.15 21.65 -10.20
CA ASN A 82 9.17 21.57 -11.22
C ASN A 82 10.34 20.70 -10.74
N LEU A 83 10.19 19.38 -10.83
CA LEU A 83 11.16 18.38 -10.40
C LEU A 83 12.15 18.04 -11.51
N LYS A 84 13.44 17.97 -11.15
CA LYS A 84 14.46 17.39 -12.03
C LYS A 84 14.21 15.89 -12.27
N PRO A 85 14.68 15.30 -13.38
CA PRO A 85 14.51 13.87 -13.65
C PRO A 85 14.92 12.98 -12.48
N GLU A 86 16.07 13.25 -11.87
CA GLU A 86 16.61 12.45 -10.75
C GLU A 86 15.72 12.56 -9.50
N GLN A 87 15.18 13.75 -9.24
CA GLN A 87 14.24 13.95 -8.12
C GLN A 87 12.93 13.18 -8.35
N LYS A 88 12.44 13.15 -9.60
CA LYS A 88 11.25 12.36 -9.95
C LYS A 88 11.48 10.88 -9.70
N GLU A 89 12.61 10.34 -10.15
CA GLU A 89 12.97 8.94 -9.92
C GLU A 89 13.06 8.59 -8.43
N MET A 90 13.75 9.42 -7.63
CA MET A 90 13.85 9.21 -6.18
C MET A 90 12.47 9.24 -5.50
N ILE A 91 11.63 10.21 -5.87
CA ILE A 91 10.26 10.31 -5.31
C ILE A 91 9.43 9.09 -5.70
N GLN A 92 9.48 8.65 -6.97
CA GLN A 92 8.78 7.46 -7.43
C GLN A 92 9.25 6.19 -6.68
N ALA A 93 10.55 6.06 -6.43
CA ALA A 93 11.10 4.96 -5.63
C ALA A 93 10.55 4.98 -4.18
N ILE A 94 10.51 6.15 -3.54
CA ILE A 94 9.93 6.32 -2.19
C ILE A 94 8.44 5.94 -2.19
N LEU A 95 7.68 6.37 -3.19
CA LEU A 95 6.27 6.02 -3.34
C LEU A 95 6.08 4.51 -3.52
N HIS A 96 6.89 3.89 -4.38
CA HIS A 96 6.84 2.45 -4.64
C HIS A 96 7.15 1.64 -3.38
N PHE A 97 8.24 1.99 -2.68
CA PHE A 97 8.60 1.34 -1.41
C PHE A 97 7.50 1.48 -0.35
N THR A 98 6.88 2.67 -0.27
CA THR A 98 5.75 2.93 0.63
C THR A 98 4.56 2.03 0.30
N ASN A 99 4.22 1.89 -0.98
CA ASN A 99 3.13 1.03 -1.44
C ASN A 99 3.39 -0.44 -1.13
N LEU A 100 4.64 -0.93 -1.31
CA LEU A 100 5.02 -2.28 -0.92
C LEU A 100 4.85 -2.49 0.58
N LYS A 101 5.33 -1.57 1.41
CA LYS A 101 5.21 -1.64 2.88
C LYS A 101 3.76 -1.71 3.35
N MET A 102 2.86 -1.01 2.66
CA MET A 102 1.42 -1.07 2.91
C MET A 102 0.84 -2.44 2.54
N LYS A 103 1.19 -3.00 1.38
CA LYS A 103 0.73 -4.33 0.94
C LYS A 103 1.19 -5.44 1.89
N PHE A 104 2.46 -5.41 2.31
CA PHE A 104 2.99 -6.41 3.24
C PHE A 104 2.33 -6.36 4.63
N LYS A 105 1.98 -5.17 5.13
CA LYS A 105 1.37 -5.04 6.45
C LYS A 105 -0.14 -5.27 6.51
N ASN A 106 -0.83 -5.30 5.37
CA ASN A 106 -2.26 -5.60 5.31
C ASN A 106 -2.57 -7.12 5.23
N ASN A 107 -1.54 -7.97 5.09
CA ASN A 107 -1.66 -9.42 4.95
C ASN A 107 -1.29 -10.21 6.23
N GLY A 108 -1.29 -9.56 7.40
CA GLY A 108 -0.91 -10.17 8.68
C GLY A 108 -1.95 -9.97 9.76
#